data_AF-X1FWW7-F1
#
_entry.id   AF-X1FWW7-F1
#
_cell.length_a   1.000
_cell.length_b   1.000
_cell.length_c   1.000
_cell.angle_alpha   90.00
_cell.angle_beta   90.00
_cell.angle_gamma   90.00
#
_symmetry.space_group_name_H-M   'P 1'
#
loop_
_entity.id
_entity.type
_entity.pdbx_description
1 polymer ?
#
loop_
_entity_poly.entity_id
_entity_poly.type
_entity_poly.pdbx_seq_one_letter_code
_entity_poly.pdbx_strand_id
1 'polypeptide(L)'
;MTVREEDVESRALLAADAAKLWGAALIEQLLALVRGVIVPRYLGPALYGALGALGLITKYGAYLQLGVTTAVGREVPYALKQRSTDLAERLAKVGYSFNLLTSAAPAAVVVIYALATWGRYVDVISWGLLTFAFLLITTRLETYFT
;
A
#
# COMPACT_ATOMS: atom_id res chain seq x y z
N MET A 1 -14.74 42.60 8.12
CA MET A 1 -14.14 42.48 6.76
C MET A 1 -13.16 41.29 6.65
N THR A 2 -12.99 40.49 7.72
CA THR A 2 -11.98 39.42 7.85
C THR A 2 -12.42 38.04 7.34
N VAL A 3 -13.72 37.73 7.31
CA VAL A 3 -14.24 36.41 6.88
C VAL A 3 -13.99 36.13 5.39
N ARG A 4 -13.87 37.18 4.57
CA ARG A 4 -13.74 37.06 3.11
C ARG A 4 -12.29 36.83 2.64
N GLU A 5 -11.30 37.14 3.47
CA GLU A 5 -9.88 36.85 3.18
C GLU A 5 -9.51 35.41 3.55
N GLU A 6 -10.00 34.88 4.68
CA GLU A 6 -9.80 33.47 5.08
C GLU A 6 -10.32 32.46 4.03
N ASP A 7 -11.47 32.76 3.40
CA ASP A 7 -12.06 31.91 2.36
C ASP A 7 -11.22 31.86 1.06
N VAL A 8 -10.54 32.95 0.72
CA VAL A 8 -9.72 33.02 -0.51
C VAL A 8 -8.39 32.30 -0.31
N GLU A 9 -7.77 32.46 0.85
CA GLU A 9 -6.53 31.77 1.22
C GLU A 9 -6.74 30.26 1.34
N SER A 10 -7.84 29.83 1.96
CA SER A 10 -8.23 28.42 2.06
C SER A 10 -8.44 27.77 0.68
N ARG A 11 -9.07 28.48 -0.26
CA ARG A 11 -9.27 27.99 -1.63
C ARG A 11 -7.97 27.83 -2.40
N ALA A 12 -7.03 28.78 -2.25
CA ALA A 12 -5.72 28.71 -2.88
C ALA A 12 -4.89 27.54 -2.34
N LEU A 13 -4.93 27.30 -1.02
CA LEU A 13 -4.28 26.15 -0.38
C LEU A 13 -4.85 24.82 -0.88
N LEU A 14 -6.18 24.69 -0.93
CA LEU A 14 -6.84 23.49 -1.46
C LEU A 14 -6.49 23.22 -2.93
N ALA A 15 -6.42 24.27 -3.76
CA ALA A 15 -6.06 24.14 -5.17
C ALA A 15 -4.58 23.72 -5.33
N ALA A 16 -3.68 24.25 -4.50
CA ALA A 16 -2.27 23.88 -4.50
C ALA A 16 -2.06 22.43 -4.05
N ASP A 17 -2.76 21.97 -3.02
CA ASP A 17 -2.68 20.58 -2.55
C ASP A 17 -3.30 19.60 -3.55
N ALA A 18 -4.43 19.97 -4.16
CA ALA A 18 -4.98 19.21 -5.27
C ALA A 18 -3.96 19.12 -6.42
N ALA A 19 -3.36 20.24 -6.85
CA ALA A 19 -2.36 20.22 -7.91
C ALA A 19 -1.16 19.31 -7.60
N LYS A 20 -0.67 19.29 -6.34
CA LYS A 20 0.40 18.38 -5.91
C LYS A 20 -0.03 16.91 -5.97
N LEU A 21 -1.23 16.57 -5.49
CA LEU A 21 -1.76 15.21 -5.53
C LEU A 21 -1.92 14.71 -6.98
N TRP A 22 -2.46 15.56 -7.85
CA TRP A 22 -2.62 15.25 -9.27
C TRP A 22 -1.29 15.14 -10.00
N GLY A 23 -0.31 15.99 -9.66
CA GLY A 23 1.05 15.89 -10.17
C GLY A 23 1.71 14.56 -9.80
N ALA A 24 1.58 14.12 -8.54
CA ALA A 24 2.07 12.82 -8.10
C ALA A 24 1.40 11.65 -8.84
N ALA A 25 0.08 11.71 -9.03
CA ALA A 25 -0.66 10.68 -9.77
C ALA A 25 -0.20 10.54 -11.23
N LEU A 26 0.08 11.65 -11.91
CA LEU A 26 0.61 11.62 -13.27
C LEU A 26 1.99 10.96 -13.33
N ILE A 27 2.87 11.25 -12.37
CA ILE A 27 4.19 10.62 -12.29
C ILE A 27 4.05 9.11 -12.07
N GLU A 28 3.17 8.70 -11.13
CA GLU A 28 2.90 7.29 -10.86
C GLU A 28 2.37 6.57 -12.11
N GLN A 29 1.48 7.21 -12.86
CA GLN A 29 0.93 6.66 -14.09
C GLN A 29 1.98 6.53 -15.21
N LEU A 30 2.88 7.51 -15.34
CA LEU A 30 4.01 7.43 -16.26
C LEU A 30 4.95 6.27 -15.91
N LEU A 31 5.27 6.10 -14.62
CA LEU A 31 6.07 4.98 -14.15
C LEU A 31 5.37 3.64 -14.40
N ALA A 32 4.05 3.56 -14.20
CA ALA A 32 3.26 2.38 -14.51
C ALA A 32 3.29 2.03 -16.00
N LEU A 33 3.26 3.04 -16.88
CA LEU A 33 3.33 2.85 -18.33
C LEU A 33 4.71 2.35 -18.76
N VAL A 34 5.77 2.95 -18.22
CA VAL A 34 7.16 2.48 -18.39
C VAL A 34 7.28 1.02 -17.92
N ARG A 35 6.74 0.68 -16.74
CA ARG A 35 6.72 -0.69 -16.22
C ARG A 35 5.91 -1.65 -17.10
N GLY A 36 4.85 -1.17 -17.73
CA GLY A 36 3.97 -1.96 -18.60
C GLY A 36 4.54 -2.24 -19.99
N VAL A 37 5.43 -1.37 -20.49
CA VAL A 37 5.93 -1.46 -21.88
C VAL A 37 7.41 -1.85 -21.94
N ILE A 38 8.24 -1.30 -21.06
CA ILE A 38 9.70 -1.50 -21.10
C ILE A 38 10.07 -2.84 -20.47
N VAL A 39 9.53 -3.14 -19.28
CA VAL A 39 9.89 -4.35 -18.51
C VAL A 39 9.56 -5.65 -19.26
N PRO A 40 8.39 -5.84 -19.91
CA PRO A 40 8.14 -7.04 -20.71
C PRO A 40 9.08 -7.19 -21.90
N ARG A 41 9.57 -6.07 -22.46
CA ARG A 41 10.49 -6.08 -23.60
C ARG A 41 11.89 -6.57 -23.21
N TYR A 42 12.31 -6.37 -21.97
CA TYR A 42 13.59 -6.88 -21.44
C TYR A 42 13.51 -8.30 -20.87
N LEU A 43 12.46 -8.62 -20.10
CA LEU A 43 12.32 -9.92 -19.45
C LEU A 43 11.70 -11.00 -20.35
N GLY A 44 11.03 -10.60 -21.44
CA GLY A 44 10.24 -11.49 -22.27
C GLY A 44 8.88 -11.84 -21.63
N PRO A 45 7.93 -12.35 -22.44
CA PRO A 45 6.53 -12.51 -22.02
C PRO A 45 6.34 -13.54 -20.91
N ALA A 46 7.15 -14.61 -20.87
CA ALA A 46 7.03 -15.66 -19.86
C ALA A 46 7.45 -15.18 -18.45
N LEU A 47 8.60 -14.52 -18.33
CA LEU A 47 9.09 -13.99 -17.04
C LEU A 47 8.25 -12.80 -16.57
N TYR A 48 7.78 -11.96 -17.49
CA TYR A 48 6.85 -10.89 -17.14
C TYR A 48 5.50 -11.42 -16.64
N GLY A 49 4.99 -12.50 -17.24
CA GLY A 49 3.80 -13.20 -16.75
C GLY A 49 4.00 -13.75 -15.34
N ALA A 50 5.15 -14.35 -15.05
CA ALA A 50 5.49 -14.80 -13.69
C ALA A 50 5.56 -13.65 -12.68
N LEU A 51 6.18 -12.51 -13.05
CA LEU A 51 6.17 -11.30 -12.20
C LEU A 51 4.76 -10.77 -11.96
N GLY A 52 3.90 -10.78 -12.98
CA GLY A 52 2.48 -10.42 -12.85
C GLY A 52 1.73 -11.35 -11.89
N ALA A 53 1.98 -12.66 -11.99
CA ALA A 53 1.43 -13.67 -11.09
C ALA A 53 1.88 -13.45 -9.64
N LEU A 54 3.16 -13.15 -9.42
CA LEU A 54 3.66 -12.81 -8.08
C LEU A 54 3.03 -11.51 -7.54
N GLY A 55 2.82 -10.51 -8.40
CA GLY A 55 2.12 -9.29 -8.03
C GLY A 55 0.65 -9.46 -7.67
N LEU A 56 0.01 -10.57 -8.04
CA LEU A 56 -1.35 -10.88 -7.57
C LEU A 56 -1.34 -11.18 -6.06
N ILE A 57 -0.26 -11.75 -5.52
CA ILE A 57 -0.15 -12.05 -4.09
C ILE A 57 -0.23 -10.76 -3.27
N THR A 58 0.52 -9.72 -3.65
CA THR A 58 0.50 -8.42 -2.97
C THR A 58 -0.85 -7.73 -3.12
N LYS A 59 -1.44 -7.77 -4.33
CA LYS A 59 -2.79 -7.20 -4.59
C LYS A 59 -3.87 -7.89 -3.76
N TYR A 60 -3.90 -9.23 -3.73
CA TYR A 60 -4.89 -9.95 -2.94
C TYR A 60 -4.68 -9.81 -1.44
N GLY A 61 -3.42 -9.71 -1.01
CA GLY A 61 -3.12 -9.39 0.37
C GLY A 61 -3.76 -8.07 0.83
N ALA A 62 -3.99 -7.11 -0.08
CA ALA A 62 -4.62 -5.82 0.27
C ALA A 62 -6.01 -6.02 0.88
N TYR A 63 -6.75 -7.01 0.39
CA TYR A 63 -8.09 -7.33 0.86
C TYR A 63 -8.13 -8.08 2.20
N LEU A 64 -7.00 -8.61 2.68
CA LEU A 64 -6.93 -9.31 3.98
C LEU A 64 -7.17 -8.38 5.18
N GLN A 65 -7.05 -7.06 5.00
CA GLN A 65 -7.31 -6.09 6.05
C GLN A 65 -8.82 -5.92 6.35
N LEU A 66 -9.71 -6.54 5.57
CA LEU A 66 -11.17 -6.57 5.80
C LEU A 66 -11.80 -5.19 6.06
N GLY A 67 -11.22 -4.12 5.48
CA GLY A 67 -11.70 -2.74 5.66
C GLY A 67 -11.34 -2.09 7.00
N VAL A 68 -10.53 -2.74 7.86
CA VAL A 68 -10.10 -2.17 9.15
C VAL A 68 -9.35 -0.86 8.97
N THR A 69 -8.50 -0.74 7.95
CA THR A 69 -7.77 0.50 7.64
C THR A 69 -8.74 1.64 7.30
N THR A 70 -9.79 1.35 6.50
CA THR A 70 -10.84 2.31 6.16
C THR A 70 -11.66 2.72 7.40
N ALA A 71 -11.96 1.78 8.29
CA ALA A 71 -12.64 2.07 9.55
C ALA A 71 -11.77 2.95 10.46
N VAL A 72 -10.50 2.61 10.66
CA VAL A 72 -9.55 3.38 11.48
C VAL A 72 -9.39 4.81 10.93
N GLY A 73 -9.24 4.97 9.61
CA GLY A 73 -9.15 6.28 8.95
C GLY A 73 -10.37 7.18 9.16
N ARG A 74 -11.53 6.62 9.52
CA ARG A 74 -12.75 7.38 9.84
C ARG A 74 -12.99 7.54 11.34
N GLU A 75 -12.82 6.47 12.11
CA GLU A 75 -13.17 6.43 13.53
C GLU A 75 -12.14 7.17 14.41
N VAL A 76 -10.85 7.15 14.04
CA VAL A 76 -9.79 7.89 14.77
C VAL A 76 -10.01 9.41 14.73
N PRO A 77 -10.17 10.07 13.56
CA PRO A 77 -10.44 11.51 13.55
C PRO A 77 -11.79 11.87 14.18
N TYR A 78 -12.78 10.98 14.13
CA TYR A 78 -14.06 11.16 14.82
C TYR A 78 -13.91 11.14 16.35
N ALA A 79 -13.12 10.22 16.90
CA ALA A 79 -12.80 10.16 18.34
C ALA A 79 -11.96 11.36 18.80
N LEU A 80 -11.01 11.82 17.98
CA LEU A 80 -10.23 13.03 18.23
C LEU A 80 -11.11 14.28 18.30
N LYS A 81 -12.10 14.41 17.39
CA LYS A 81 -13.08 15.52 17.44
C LYS A 81 -13.91 15.54 18.71
N GLN A 82 -14.16 14.38 19.32
CA GLN A 82 -14.86 14.24 20.60
C GLN A 82 -13.96 14.44 21.83
N ARG A 83 -12.69 14.85 21.65
CA ARG A 83 -11.68 15.01 22.71
C ARG A 83 -11.42 13.74 23.54
N SER A 84 -11.79 12.58 23.01
CA SER A 84 -11.59 11.29 23.67
C SER A 84 -10.28 10.68 23.18
N THR A 85 -9.15 11.22 23.65
CA THR A 85 -7.79 10.83 23.22
C THR A 85 -7.49 9.36 23.50
N ASP A 86 -7.95 8.83 24.63
CA ASP A 86 -7.77 7.40 24.98
C ASP A 86 -8.47 6.47 23.99
N LEU A 87 -9.65 6.86 23.50
CA LEU A 87 -10.41 6.06 22.55
C LEU A 87 -9.74 6.10 21.17
N ALA A 88 -9.25 7.27 20.76
CA ALA A 88 -8.47 7.42 19.52
C ALA A 88 -7.19 6.58 19.54
N GLU A 89 -6.44 6.58 20.65
CA GLU A 89 -5.21 5.80 20.78
C GLU A 89 -5.49 4.29 20.79
N ARG A 90 -6.57 3.85 21.46
CA ARG A 90 -7.01 2.45 21.41
C ARG A 90 -7.39 2.00 19.99
N LEU A 91 -8.17 2.81 19.27
CA LEU A 91 -8.54 2.51 17.88
C LEU A 91 -7.31 2.42 16.98
N ALA A 92 -6.36 3.33 17.12
CA ALA A 92 -5.10 3.31 16.37
C ALA A 92 -4.27 2.06 16.70
N LYS A 93 -4.11 1.70 17.98
CA LYS A 93 -3.37 0.51 18.40
C LYS A 93 -4.00 -0.79 17.90
N VAL A 94 -5.33 -0.90 17.95
CA VAL A 94 -6.06 -2.07 17.43
C VAL A 94 -5.91 -2.15 15.92
N GLY A 95 -6.09 -1.03 15.21
CA GLY A 95 -5.89 -0.93 13.77
C GLY A 95 -4.47 -1.34 13.35
N TYR A 96 -3.46 -0.83 14.05
CA TYR A 96 -2.06 -1.17 13.81
C TYR A 96 -1.78 -2.65 14.06
N SER A 97 -2.21 -3.19 15.19
CA SER A 97 -1.98 -4.60 15.55
C SER A 97 -2.66 -5.55 14.56
N PHE A 98 -3.87 -5.21 14.13
CA PHE A 98 -4.59 -5.98 13.12
C PHE A 98 -3.90 -5.90 11.75
N ASN A 99 -3.44 -4.72 11.34
CA ASN A 99 -2.68 -4.56 10.10
C ASN A 99 -1.36 -5.33 10.14
N LEU A 100 -0.65 -5.31 11.27
CA LEU A 100 0.58 -6.07 11.46
C LEU A 100 0.33 -7.58 11.39
N LEU A 101 -0.74 -8.08 12.03
CA LEU A 101 -1.08 -9.50 11.98
C LEU A 101 -1.49 -9.96 10.58
N THR A 102 -2.33 -9.17 9.90
CA THR A 102 -2.82 -9.46 8.54
C THR A 102 -1.76 -9.27 7.46
N SER A 103 -0.65 -8.59 7.74
CA SER A 103 0.53 -8.53 6.87
C SER A 103 1.55 -9.62 7.19
N ALA A 104 1.80 -9.89 8.46
CA ALA A 104 2.75 -10.91 8.91
C ALA A 104 2.30 -12.33 8.53
N ALA A 105 1.02 -12.66 8.68
CA ALA A 105 0.48 -13.98 8.36
C ALA A 105 0.70 -14.39 6.88
N PRO A 106 0.26 -13.61 5.87
CA PRO A 106 0.51 -13.94 4.47
C PRO A 106 2.00 -13.87 4.11
N ALA A 107 2.78 -12.94 4.70
CA ALA A 107 4.23 -12.90 4.48
C ALA A 107 4.89 -14.21 4.95
N ALA A 108 4.54 -14.70 6.13
CA ALA A 108 5.03 -15.98 6.65
C ALA A 108 4.63 -17.16 5.74
N VAL A 109 3.39 -17.20 5.25
CA VAL A 109 2.94 -18.23 4.31
C VAL A 109 3.77 -18.21 3.02
N VAL A 110 4.03 -17.02 2.46
CA VAL A 110 4.85 -16.88 1.24
C VAL A 110 6.29 -17.32 1.49
N VAL A 111 6.89 -16.96 2.63
CA VAL A 111 8.25 -17.36 3.01
C VAL A 111 8.35 -18.87 3.22
N ILE A 112 7.41 -19.47 3.95
CA ILE A 112 7.37 -20.92 4.17
C ILE A 112 7.21 -21.65 2.83
N TYR A 113 6.32 -21.15 1.97
CA TYR A 113 6.13 -21.72 0.64
C TYR A 113 7.40 -21.60 -0.21
N ALA A 114 8.09 -20.45 -0.19
CA ALA A 114 9.36 -20.24 -0.89
C ALA A 114 10.46 -21.20 -0.42
N LEU A 115 10.60 -21.38 0.90
CA LEU A 115 11.57 -22.31 1.48
C LEU A 115 11.23 -23.77 1.16
N ALA A 116 9.94 -24.14 1.19
CA ALA A 116 9.49 -25.51 0.87
C ALA A 116 9.62 -25.86 -0.62
N THR A 117 9.64 -24.86 -1.51
CA THR A 117 9.84 -25.03 -2.95
C THR A 117 11.27 -24.77 -3.41
N TRP A 118 12.18 -24.46 -2.48
CA TRP A 118 13.59 -24.23 -2.79
C TRP A 118 14.21 -25.49 -3.40
N GLY A 119 14.69 -25.37 -4.65
CA GLY A 119 15.29 -26.48 -5.42
C GLY A 119 14.34 -27.24 -6.36
N ARG A 120 13.04 -26.89 -6.41
CA ARG A 120 12.07 -27.50 -7.36
C ARG A 120 11.72 -26.65 -8.58
N TYR A 121 11.93 -25.33 -8.52
CA TYR A 121 11.63 -24.40 -9.60
C TYR A 121 12.87 -23.67 -10.12
N VAL A 122 12.78 -23.12 -11.33
CA VAL A 122 13.80 -22.25 -11.96
C VAL A 122 14.20 -21.14 -10.99
N ASP A 123 15.51 -20.93 -10.78
CA ASP A 123 16.08 -19.99 -9.78
C ASP A 123 15.46 -18.58 -9.80
N VAL A 124 14.99 -18.13 -10.97
CA VAL A 124 14.34 -16.82 -11.15
C VAL A 124 13.02 -16.70 -10.37
N ILE A 125 12.25 -17.78 -10.22
CA ILE A 125 10.98 -17.77 -9.49
C ILE A 125 11.23 -17.68 -7.98
N SER A 126 12.26 -18.37 -7.48
CA SER A 126 12.66 -18.38 -6.07
C SER A 126 13.10 -16.98 -5.60
N TRP A 127 13.93 -16.30 -6.39
CA TRP A 127 14.33 -14.91 -6.15
C TRP A 127 13.16 -13.93 -6.29
N GLY A 128 12.26 -14.18 -7.24
CA GLY A 128 11.02 -13.42 -7.40
C GLY A 128 10.13 -13.49 -6.16
N LEU A 129 9.94 -14.69 -5.60
CA LEU A 129 9.14 -14.86 -4.37
C LEU A 129 9.72 -14.10 -3.18
N LEU A 130 11.05 -14.13 -2.98
CA LEU A 130 11.69 -13.39 -1.90
C LEU A 130 11.54 -11.88 -2.07
N THR A 131 11.70 -11.38 -3.30
CA THR A 131 11.55 -9.96 -3.60
C THR A 131 10.11 -9.51 -3.36
N PHE A 132 9.12 -10.30 -3.79
CA PHE A 132 7.71 -9.99 -3.55
C PHE A 132 7.29 -10.17 -2.09
N ALA A 133 7.88 -11.10 -1.35
CA ALA A 133 7.65 -11.22 0.10
C ALA A 133 8.15 -9.97 0.84
N PHE A 134 9.34 -9.48 0.48
CA PHE A 134 9.88 -8.23 1.02
C PHE A 134 9.02 -7.02 0.63
N LEU A 135 8.61 -6.94 -0.64
CA LEU A 135 7.76 -5.88 -1.17
C LEU A 135 6.37 -5.88 -0.51
N LEU A 136 5.85 -7.05 -0.14
CA LEU A 136 4.61 -7.19 0.63
C LEU A 136 4.74 -6.57 2.02
N ILE A 137 5.91 -6.63 2.66
CA ILE A 137 6.15 -5.97 3.95
C ILE A 137 6.26 -4.45 3.77
N THR A 138 7.02 -3.99 2.77
CA THR A 138 7.24 -2.55 2.53
C THR A 138 5.94 -1.83 2.18
N THR A 139 5.11 -2.41 1.29
CA THR A 139 3.82 -1.82 0.90
C THR A 139 2.84 -1.67 2.06
N ARG A 140 2.97 -2.49 3.12
CA ARG A 140 2.10 -2.43 4.30
C ARG A 140 2.45 -1.30 5.25
N LEU A 141 3.71 -0.90 5.30
CA LEU A 141 4.15 0.25 6.06
C LEU A 141 3.60 1.54 5.44
N GLU A 142 3.69 1.68 4.11
CA GLU A 142 3.20 2.86 3.39
C GLU A 142 1.69 3.08 3.55
N THR A 143 0.90 1.99 3.54
CA THR A 143 -0.57 2.07 3.69
C THR A 143 -1.01 2.54 5.08
N TYR A 144 -0.15 2.47 6.10
CA TYR A 144 -0.48 2.95 7.45
C TYR A 144 -0.18 4.44 7.66
N PHE A 145 0.75 5.01 6.88
CA PHE A 145 1.15 6.41 6.99
C PHE A 145 0.38 7.34 6.03
N THR A 146 -0.46 6.79 5.15
CA THR A 146 -1.30 7.53 4.19
C THR A 146 -2.77 7.40 4.56
#